data_AF-A0A0L8MW17-F1
#
_entry.id   AF-A0A0L8MW17-F1
#
_cell.length_a   1.000
_cell.length_b   1.000
_cell.length_c   1.000
_cell.angle_alpha   90.00
_cell.angle_beta   90.00
_cell.angle_gamma   90.00
#
_symmetry.space_group_name_H-M   'P 1'
#
loop_
_entity.id
_entity.type
_entity.pdbx_description
1 polymer ?
#
loop_
_entity_poly.entity_id
_entity_poly.type
_entity_poly.pdbx_seq_one_letter_code
_entity_poly.pdbx_strand_id
1 'polypeptide(L)'
;MLVTPVGGVAAEASSVRTLAEFEGSAEEAMARFAKEVNSYDLDVTKVKRREVFKCSDRSYFVRVNGRLLQFEYFFQLAELVADTKSADLPDTIS
;
A
#
# COMPACT_ATOMS: atom_id res chain seq x y z
N MET A 1 -22.13 -5.06 14.30
CA MET A 1 -21.02 -4.48 13.52
C MET A 1 -20.22 -5.66 12.98
N LEU A 2 -20.33 -5.98 11.70
CA LEU A 2 -19.62 -7.11 11.08
C LEU A 2 -18.19 -6.66 10.79
N VAL A 3 -17.23 -7.22 11.53
CA VAL A 3 -15.80 -7.12 11.19
C VAL A 3 -15.59 -8.09 10.03
N THR A 4 -15.65 -7.58 8.81
CA THR A 4 -15.13 -8.31 7.66
C THR A 4 -13.62 -8.38 7.81
N PRO A 5 -13.01 -9.58 7.88
CA PRO A 5 -11.57 -9.68 7.78
C PRO A 5 -11.17 -9.07 6.44
N VAL A 6 -10.23 -8.13 6.45
CA VAL A 6 -9.58 -7.66 5.23
C VAL A 6 -8.73 -8.84 4.75
N GLY A 7 -9.36 -9.79 4.05
CA GLY A 7 -8.64 -10.76 3.24
C GLY A 7 -7.75 -9.97 2.29
N GLY A 8 -6.47 -10.37 2.19
CA GLY A 8 -5.48 -9.66 1.38
C GLY A 8 -6.06 -9.31 0.01
N VAL A 9 -5.98 -8.03 -0.36
CA VAL A 9 -6.46 -7.56 -1.66
C VAL A 9 -5.56 -8.16 -2.72
N ALA A 10 -6.15 -8.73 -3.79
CA ALA A 10 -5.37 -9.20 -4.92
C ALA A 10 -4.51 -8.05 -5.45
N ALA A 11 -3.19 -8.27 -5.55
CA ALA A 11 -2.24 -7.25 -5.99
C ALA A 11 -2.57 -6.71 -7.40
N GLU A 12 -3.24 -7.52 -8.21
CA GLU A 12 -3.70 -7.25 -9.58
C GLU A 12 -4.94 -6.34 -9.65
N ALA A 13 -5.59 -6.02 -8.53
CA ALA A 13 -6.81 -5.19 -8.55
C ALA A 13 -6.46 -3.77 -9.00
N SER A 14 -7.29 -3.17 -9.87
CA SER A 14 -7.03 -1.84 -10.43
C SER A 14 -6.94 -0.71 -9.39
N SER A 15 -7.44 -0.94 -8.18
CA SER A 15 -7.34 -0.03 -7.04
C SER A 15 -6.05 -0.18 -6.23
N VAL A 16 -5.25 -1.20 -6.51
CA VAL A 16 -3.96 -1.46 -5.87
C VAL A 16 -2.86 -0.88 -6.75
N ARG A 17 -1.92 -0.19 -6.12
CA ARG A 17 -0.73 0.35 -6.77
C ARG A 17 0.45 0.32 -5.82
N THR A 18 1.65 0.09 -6.35
CA THR A 18 2.89 0.28 -5.59
C THR A 18 3.07 1.77 -5.34
N LEU A 19 3.14 2.14 -4.06
CA LEU A 19 3.39 3.53 -3.66
C LEU A 19 4.89 3.82 -3.57
N ALA A 20 5.64 2.90 -2.98
CA ALA A 20 7.06 3.04 -2.73
C ALA A 20 7.71 1.65 -2.66
N GLU A 21 8.98 1.59 -3.05
CA GLU A 21 9.84 0.42 -2.87
C GLU A 21 10.89 0.75 -1.81
N PHE A 22 11.17 -0.20 -0.94
CA PHE A 22 12.14 -0.03 0.14
C PHE A 22 13.22 -1.10 0.01
N GLU A 23 14.46 -0.64 -0.12
CA GLU A 23 15.65 -1.48 0.00
C GLU A 23 16.18 -1.45 1.43
N GLY A 24 16.80 -2.56 1.84
CA GLY A 24 17.44 -2.71 3.14
C GLY A 24 16.83 -3.85 3.95
N SER A 25 17.08 -3.82 5.26
CA SER A 25 16.52 -4.81 6.18
C SER A 25 15.00 -4.67 6.33
N ALA A 26 14.34 -5.73 6.79
CA ALA A 26 12.91 -5.70 7.07
C ALA A 26 12.53 -4.63 8.11
N GLU A 27 13.39 -4.37 9.09
CA GLU A 27 13.18 -3.35 10.12
C GLU A 27 13.22 -1.93 9.54
N GLU A 28 14.22 -1.65 8.70
CA GLU A 28 14.33 -0.35 8.01
C GLU A 28 13.16 -0.14 7.05
N ALA A 29 12.73 -1.17 6.33
CA ALA A 29 11.57 -1.12 5.46
C ALA A 29 10.28 -0.82 6.25
N MET A 30 10.08 -1.48 7.41
CA MET A 30 8.92 -1.21 8.28
C MET A 30 8.93 0.21 8.84
N ALA A 31 10.08 0.74 9.26
CA ALA A 31 10.21 2.10 9.76
C ALA A 31 9.91 3.14 8.67
N ARG A 32 10.43 2.95 7.45
CA ARG A 32 10.14 3.81 6.29
C ARG A 32 8.68 3.71 5.87
N PHE A 33 8.12 2.51 5.84
CA PHE A 33 6.71 2.28 5.55
C PHE A 33 5.79 3.03 6.52
N ALA A 34 6.05 2.95 7.83
CA ALA A 34 5.28 3.71 8.81
C ALA A 34 5.37 5.22 8.60
N LYS A 35 6.53 5.74 8.16
CA LYS A 35 6.69 7.16 7.81
C LYS A 35 5.81 7.53 6.62
N GLU A 36 5.84 6.76 5.53
CA GLU A 36 5.03 7.00 4.33
C GLU A 36 3.53 6.99 4.62
N VAL A 37 3.05 6.02 5.41
CA VAL A 37 1.65 5.92 5.84
C VAL A 37 1.17 7.21 6.53
N ASN A 38 2.04 7.85 7.32
CA ASN A 38 1.70 9.05 8.08
C ASN A 38 1.73 10.34 7.24
N SER A 39 2.48 10.37 6.13
CA SER A 39 2.61 11.55 5.25
C SER A 39 1.75 11.48 3.99
N TYR A 40 1.16 10.34 3.67
CA TYR A 40 0.48 10.17 2.39
C TYR A 40 -0.90 10.85 2.33
N ASP A 41 -0.95 12.04 1.73
CA ASP A 41 -2.16 12.87 1.61
C ASP A 41 -2.87 12.81 0.24
N LEU A 42 -2.23 12.27 -0.80
CA LEU A 42 -2.78 12.10 -2.16
C LEU A 42 -3.55 13.36 -2.64
N ASP A 43 -4.79 13.19 -3.12
CA ASP A 43 -5.66 14.23 -3.69
C ASP A 43 -6.39 15.09 -2.64
N VAL A 44 -6.06 14.96 -1.35
CA VAL A 44 -6.78 15.67 -0.29
C VAL A 44 -6.29 17.11 -0.17
N THR A 45 -6.98 18.01 -0.86
CA THR A 45 -6.64 19.44 -0.95
C THR A 45 -6.66 20.18 0.39
N LYS A 46 -7.45 19.72 1.39
CA LYS A 46 -7.58 20.33 2.72
C LYS A 46 -7.85 19.28 3.78
N VAL A 47 -6.79 18.60 4.22
CA VAL A 47 -6.85 17.63 5.31
C VAL A 47 -7.28 18.33 6.59
N LYS A 48 -8.42 17.92 7.15
CA LYS A 48 -8.90 18.38 8.46
C LYS A 48 -8.46 17.43 9.56
N ARG A 49 -8.54 16.12 9.31
CA ARG A 49 -8.23 15.07 10.28
C ARG A 49 -7.76 13.82 9.58
N ARG A 50 -6.59 13.32 10.00
CA ARG A 50 -6.07 12.00 9.64
C ARG A 50 -6.24 11.06 10.83
N GLU A 51 -6.72 9.86 10.55
CA GLU A 51 -6.79 8.76 11.52
C GLU A 51 -6.02 7.59 10.93
N VAL A 52 -5.03 7.10 11.68
CA VAL A 52 -4.20 5.95 11.28
C VAL A 52 -4.50 4.81 12.24
N PHE A 53 -4.96 3.70 11.69
CA PHE A 53 -5.30 2.49 12.42
C PHE A 53 -4.28 1.41 12.05
N LYS A 54 -3.46 1.00 13.01
CA LYS A 54 -2.53 -0.11 12.83
C LYS A 54 -3.32 -1.42 12.82
N CYS A 55 -3.26 -2.15 11.70
CA CYS A 55 -3.91 -3.45 11.56
C CYS A 55 -2.92 -4.59 11.89
N SER A 56 -1.68 -4.45 11.46
CA SER A 56 -0.55 -5.32 11.80
C SER A 56 0.77 -4.54 11.74
N ASP A 57 1.91 -5.18 11.95
CA ASP A 57 3.22 -4.52 11.79
C ASP A 57 3.50 -4.09 10.34
N ARG A 58 2.83 -4.73 9.37
CA ARG A 58 3.00 -4.49 7.93
C ARG A 58 1.75 -3.94 7.26
N SER A 59 0.72 -3.56 8.00
CA SER A 59 -0.50 -3.01 7.39
C SER A 59 -1.18 -1.95 8.24
N TYR A 60 -1.67 -0.93 7.56
CA TYR A 60 -2.37 0.20 8.17
C TYR A 60 -3.60 0.54 7.36
N PHE A 61 -4.67 0.88 8.06
CA PHE A 61 -5.82 1.55 7.46
C PHE A 61 -5.75 3.03 7.81
N VAL A 62 -5.86 3.90 6.80
CA VAL A 62 -5.79 5.35 6.97
C VAL A 62 -7.08 5.96 6.48
N ARG A 63 -7.70 6.76 7.34
CA ARG A 63 -8.82 7.61 6.99
C ARG A 63 -8.39 9.06 6.99
N VAL A 64 -8.58 9.74 5.87
CA VAL A 64 -8.29 11.17 5.71
C VAL A 64 -9.60 11.91 5.47
N ASN A 65 -9.98 12.74 6.44
CA ASN A 65 -11.15 13.60 6.34
C ASN A 65 -10.71 14.94 5.72
N GLY A 66 -11.11 15.18 4.48
CA GLY A 66 -10.96 16.46 3.80
C GLY A 66 -12.06 17.45 4.18
N ARG A 67 -12.13 18.58 3.45
CA ARG A 67 -13.19 19.57 3.68
C ARG A 67 -14.59 19.06 3.34
N LEU A 68 -14.72 18.34 2.22
CA LEU A 68 -16.00 17.90 1.63
C LEU A 68 -16.08 16.38 1.43
N LEU A 69 -14.94 15.69 1.40
CA LEU A 69 -14.83 14.28 1.10
C LEU A 69 -14.02 13.59 2.18
N GLN A 70 -14.32 12.31 2.39
CA GLN A 70 -13.53 11.40 3.20
C GLN A 70 -12.88 10.39 2.27
N PHE A 71 -11.60 10.12 2.51
CA PHE A 71 -10.82 9.15 1.76
C PHE A 71 -10.34 8.06 2.71
N GLU A 72 -10.34 6.83 2.22
CA GLU A 72 -9.94 5.65 2.97
C GLU A 72 -8.92 4.87 2.15
N TYR A 73 -7.81 4.52 2.80
CA TYR A 73 -6.67 3.88 2.17
C TYR A 73 -6.25 2.68 3.01
N PHE A 74 -5.94 1.58 2.34
CA PHE A 74 -5.30 0.42 2.96
C PHE A 74 -3.86 0.32 2.45
N PHE A 75 -2.92 0.35 3.38
CA PHE A 75 -1.50 0.22 3.10
C PHE A 75 -1.02 -1.14 3.56
N GLN A 76 -0.22 -1.79 2.72
CA GLN A 76 0.42 -3.05 3.05
C GLN A 76 1.87 -3.04 2.57
N LEU A 77 2.78 -3.44 3.46
CA LEU A 77 4.17 -3.72 3.14
C LEU A 77 4.28 -5.17 2.68
N ALA A 78 4.58 -5.35 1.40
CA ALA A 78 4.84 -6.64 0.79
C ALA A 78 6.35 -6.84 0.56
N GLU A 79 6.77 -8.10 0.53
CA GLU A 79 8.14 -8.48 0.16
C GLU A 79 8.14 -8.90 -1.31
N LEU A 80 9.07 -8.34 -2.09
CA LEU A 80 9.25 -8.71 -3.48
C LEU A 80 10.06 -10.01 -3.54
N VAL A 81 9.39 -11.14 -3.76
CA VAL A 81 10.00 -12.48 -3.70
C VAL A 81 10.67 -12.90 -5.01
N ALA A 82 10.20 -12.40 -6.16
CA ALA A 82 10.86 -12.56 -7.44
C ALA A 82 10.28 -11.58 -8.45
N ASP A 83 11.15 -10.85 -9.15
CA ASP A 83 10.79 -10.17 -10.38
C ASP A 83 11.09 -11.17 -11.50
N THR A 84 10.11 -12.00 -11.87
CA THR A 84 10.23 -12.76 -13.12
C THR A 84 10.14 -11.76 -14.24
N LYS A 85 11.28 -11.13 -14.59
CA LYS A 85 11.47 -10.69 -15.96
C LYS A 85 11.28 -11.94 -16.77
N SER A 86 10.21 -11.98 -17.56
CA SER A 86 10.08 -12.89 -18.69
C SER A 86 11.16 -12.52 -19.72
N ALA A 87 12.43 -12.73 -19.35
CA ALA A 87 13.53 -12.88 -20.27
C ALA A 87 13.53 -14.37 -20.64
N ASP A 88 13.51 -14.66 -21.93
CA ASP A 88 13.47 -15.99 -22.55
C ASP A 88 12.07 -16.60 -22.76
N LEU A 89 11.21 -15.88 -23.49
CA LEU A 89 10.57 -16.54 -24.63
C LEU A 89 11.41 -16.16 -25.86
N PRO A 90 12.19 -17.09 -26.46
CA PRO A 90 12.78 -16.81 -27.76
C PRO A 90 11.65 -16.50 -28.74
N ASP A 91 11.80 -15.42 -29.51
CA ASP A 91 11.03 -15.17 -30.72
C ASP A 91 11.35 -16.30 -31.72
N THR A 92 10.77 -17.47 -31.50
CA THR A 92 10.87 -18.57 -32.45
C THR A 92 9.65 -19.46 -32.31
N ILE A 93 8.55 -19.03 -32.92
CA ILE A 93 7.83 -19.93 -33.82
C ILE A 93 7.56 -19.16 -35.11
N SER A 94 8.02 -19.81 -36.19
CA SER A 94 8.05 -19.42 -37.59
C SER A 94 6.67 -19.19 -38.22
#